data_AF-A0A8T5A427-F1
#
_entry.id   AF-A0A8T5A427-F1
#
_cell.length_a   1.000
_cell.length_b   1.000
_cell.length_c   1.000
_cell.angle_alpha   90.00
_cell.angle_beta   90.00
_cell.angle_gamma   90.00
#
_symmetry.space_group_name_H-M   'P 1'
#
loop_
_entity.id
_entity.type
_entity.pdbx_description
1 polymer ?
#
loop_
_entity_poly.entity_id
_entity_poly.type
_entity_poly.pdbx_seq_one_letter_code
_entity_poly.pdbx_strand_id
1 'polypeptide(L)'
;MSFVARNLLISVRLFHSGMEEVMKEVPVSLYGELSSRLSSIVLSANDKDALPVDLVKTIIFLWRQDQLQSKAGVEALLKAAEIVSPEETYRVLSELGLKKVEMALRKAP
;
A
#
# COMPACT_ATOMS: atom_id res chain seq x y z
N MET A 1 28.39 3.49 -11.43
CA MET A 1 27.03 3.38 -10.84
C MET A 1 26.73 1.90 -10.64
N SER A 2 26.56 1.47 -9.39
CA SER A 2 26.44 0.06 -9.01
C SER A 2 25.17 -0.59 -9.59
N PHE A 3 25.30 -1.84 -10.03
CA PHE A 3 24.23 -2.71 -10.53
C PHE A 3 23.07 -2.84 -9.52
N VAL A 4 23.36 -2.72 -8.23
CA VAL A 4 22.38 -2.79 -7.13
C VAL A 4 21.36 -1.64 -7.17
N ALA A 5 21.79 -0.43 -7.54
CA ALA A 5 20.89 0.74 -7.59
C ALA A 5 19.91 0.68 -8.78
N ARG A 6 20.27 -0.02 -9.87
CA ARG A 6 19.38 -0.22 -11.02
C ARG A 6 18.30 -1.26 -10.72
N ASN A 7 18.61 -2.31 -9.96
CA ASN A 7 17.61 -3.32 -9.58
C ASN A 7 16.55 -2.79 -8.63
N LEU A 8 16.92 -1.93 -7.67
CA LEU A 8 15.97 -1.29 -6.76
C LEU A 8 14.99 -0.38 -7.52
N LEU A 9 15.50 0.39 -8.48
CA LEU A 9 14.69 1.27 -9.34
C LEU A 9 13.76 0.50 -10.28
N ILE A 10 14.13 -0.70 -10.75
CA ILE A 10 13.26 -1.54 -11.59
C ILE A 10 12.12 -2.14 -10.76
N SER A 11 12.40 -2.59 -9.54
CA SER A 11 11.38 -3.16 -8.64
C SER A 11 10.34 -2.11 -8.20
N VAL A 12 10.77 -0.87 -7.91
CA VAL A 12 9.86 0.26 -7.60
C VAL A 12 9.02 0.71 -8.81
N ARG A 13 9.53 0.56 -10.03
CA ARG A 13 8.87 1.01 -11.26
C ARG A 13 7.89 -0.03 -11.84
N LEU A 14 8.14 -1.32 -11.63
CA LEU A 14 7.21 -2.41 -12.01
C LEU A 14 6.02 -2.50 -11.04
N PHE A 15 6.19 -2.10 -9.77
CA PHE A 15 5.08 -1.97 -8.80
C PHE A 15 4.07 -0.86 -9.16
N HIS A 16 4.49 0.15 -9.94
CA HIS A 16 3.64 1.30 -10.23
C HIS A 16 2.50 1.01 -11.22
N SER A 17 2.65 0.07 -12.16
CA SER A 17 1.60 -0.24 -13.15
C SER A 17 0.56 -1.24 -12.63
N GLY A 18 0.90 -2.09 -11.66
CA GLY A 18 -0.05 -3.05 -11.08
C GLY A 18 -1.02 -2.39 -10.10
N MET A 19 -0.54 -1.44 -9.30
CA MET A 19 -1.35 -0.85 -8.23
C MET A 19 -2.49 0.03 -8.75
N GLU A 20 -2.31 0.73 -9.88
CA GLU A 20 -3.40 1.52 -10.46
C GLU A 20 -4.60 0.64 -10.83
N GLU A 21 -4.34 -0.58 -11.31
CA GLU A 21 -5.36 -1.57 -11.64
C GLU A 21 -6.00 -2.16 -10.38
N VAL A 22 -5.20 -2.47 -9.36
CA VAL A 22 -5.68 -2.91 -8.03
C VAL A 22 -6.66 -1.87 -7.44
N MET A 23 -6.33 -0.58 -7.54
CA MET A 23 -7.14 0.50 -6.98
C MET A 23 -8.46 0.73 -7.72
N LYS A 24 -8.63 0.25 -8.96
CA LYS A 24 -9.93 0.29 -9.66
C LYS A 24 -10.94 -0.69 -9.05
N GLU A 25 -10.47 -1.76 -8.44
CA GLU A 25 -11.31 -2.78 -7.81
C GLU A 25 -11.72 -2.41 -6.38
N VAL A 26 -11.20 -1.31 -5.81
CA VAL A 26 -11.53 -0.84 -4.47
C VAL A 26 -12.72 0.13 -4.53
N PRO A 27 -13.89 -0.21 -3.95
CA PRO A 27 -15.02 0.71 -3.87
C PRO A 27 -14.70 1.93 -3.00
N VAL A 28 -15.07 3.12 -3.49
CA VAL A 28 -14.85 4.39 -2.75
C VAL A 28 -15.53 4.38 -1.37
N SER A 29 -16.67 3.69 -1.24
CA SER A 29 -17.37 3.53 0.05
C SER A 29 -16.54 2.84 1.13
N LEU A 30 -15.50 2.09 0.76
CA LEU A 30 -14.61 1.40 1.68
C LEU A 30 -13.33 2.16 1.99
N TYR A 31 -13.07 3.31 1.34
CA TYR A 31 -11.81 4.04 1.53
C TYR A 31 -11.57 4.47 2.98
N GLY A 32 -12.61 4.88 3.70
CA GLY A 32 -12.50 5.26 5.12
C GLY A 32 -12.07 4.08 6.00
N GLU A 33 -12.82 2.98 5.94
CA GLU A 33 -12.54 1.77 6.73
C GLU A 33 -11.19 1.15 6.36
N LEU A 34 -10.90 1.04 5.06
CA LEU A 34 -9.65 0.47 4.58
C LEU A 34 -8.45 1.33 4.99
N SER A 35 -8.54 2.65 4.85
CA SER A 35 -7.50 3.58 5.31
C SER A 35 -7.21 3.43 6.80
N SER A 36 -8.25 3.32 7.62
CA SER A 36 -8.14 3.12 9.08
C SER A 36 -7.41 1.81 9.43
N ARG A 37 -7.81 0.70 8.81
CA ARG A 37 -7.21 -0.61 9.06
C ARG A 37 -5.77 -0.70 8.58
N LEU A 38 -5.47 -0.20 7.38
CA LEU A 38 -4.10 -0.19 6.85
C LEU A 38 -3.19 0.71 7.68
N SER A 39 -3.69 1.85 8.16
CA SER A 39 -2.93 2.72 9.07
C SER A 39 -2.55 1.97 10.35
N SER A 40 -3.47 1.17 10.89
CA SER A 40 -3.20 0.35 12.09
C SER A 40 -2.09 -0.67 11.85
N ILE A 41 -2.09 -1.33 10.69
CA ILE A 41 -1.03 -2.27 10.28
C ILE A 41 0.32 -1.53 10.19
N VAL A 42 0.36 -0.42 9.45
CA VAL A 42 1.58 0.35 9.21
C VAL A 42 2.18 0.89 10.52
N LEU A 43 1.35 1.37 11.44
CA LEU A 43 1.81 1.91 12.72
C LEU A 43 2.27 0.84 13.71
N SER A 44 1.71 -0.38 13.60
CA SER A 44 2.02 -1.53 14.47
C SER A 44 3.20 -2.38 13.97
N ALA A 45 3.74 -2.07 12.78
CA ALA A 45 4.90 -2.75 12.24
C ALA A 45 6.12 -2.65 13.18
N ASN A 46 6.73 -3.79 13.47
CA ASN A 46 7.97 -3.86 14.25
C ASN A 46 9.19 -3.40 13.43
N ASP A 47 9.15 -3.60 12.11
CA ASP A 47 10.22 -3.19 11.20
C ASP A 47 9.78 -1.98 10.37
N LYS A 48 9.90 -0.78 10.98
CA LYS A 48 9.53 0.48 10.35
C LYS A 48 10.58 0.97 9.35
N ASP A 49 11.80 0.43 9.41
CA ASP A 49 12.90 0.78 8.51
C ASP A 49 12.75 0.07 7.14
N ALA A 50 11.85 -0.91 7.03
CA ALA A 50 11.50 -1.55 5.78
C ALA A 50 10.82 -0.61 4.77
N LEU A 51 10.21 0.50 5.23
CA LEU A 51 9.49 1.42 4.36
C LEU A 51 10.43 2.39 3.62
N PRO A 52 10.31 2.51 2.29
CA PRO A 52 11.03 3.54 1.54
C PRO A 52 10.69 4.94 2.06
N VAL A 53 11.72 5.77 2.29
CA VAL A 53 11.56 7.13 2.84
C VAL A 53 10.56 7.99 2.05
N ASP A 54 10.53 7.87 0.73
CA ASP A 54 9.60 8.62 -0.11
C ASP A 54 8.14 8.19 0.08
N LEU A 55 7.89 6.90 0.35
CA LEU A 55 6.56 6.39 0.66
C LEU A 55 6.10 6.92 2.03
N VAL A 56 6.99 6.93 3.02
CA VAL A 56 6.72 7.52 4.35
C VAL A 56 6.38 9.00 4.23
N LYS A 57 7.19 9.78 3.49
CA LYS A 57 6.92 11.21 3.23
C LYS A 57 5.57 11.42 2.56
N THR A 58 5.22 10.57 1.59
CA THR A 58 3.93 10.63 0.89
C THR A 58 2.76 10.40 1.84
N ILE A 59 2.82 9.37 2.69
CA ILE A 59 1.77 9.08 3.69
C ILE A 59 1.63 10.24 4.67
N ILE A 60 2.73 10.78 5.19
CA ILE A 60 2.71 11.93 6.12
C ILE A 60 2.12 13.17 5.43
N PHE A 61 2.50 13.43 4.18
CA PHE A 61 1.96 14.55 3.40
C PHE A 61 0.44 14.44 3.24
N LEU A 62 -0.05 13.26 2.84
CA LEU A 62 -1.49 13.02 2.66
C LEU A 62 -2.25 13.11 3.98
N TRP A 63 -1.68 12.61 5.08
CA TRP A 63 -2.28 12.72 6.41
C TRP A 63 -2.46 14.17 6.86
N ARG A 64 -1.44 15.02 6.67
CA ARG A 64 -1.52 16.45 7.02
C ARG A 64 -2.59 17.22 6.25
N GLN A 65 -3.04 16.70 5.12
CA GLN A 65 -4.08 17.29 4.28
C GLN A 65 -5.45 16.62 4.48
N ASP A 66 -5.58 15.71 5.45
CA ASP A 66 -6.77 14.87 5.67
C ASP A 66 -7.14 14.00 4.44
N GLN A 67 -6.14 13.62 3.64
CA GLN A 67 -6.31 12.88 2.39
C GLN A 67 -5.98 11.39 2.50
N LEU A 68 -5.80 10.83 3.70
CA LEU A 68 -5.56 9.40 3.86
C LEU A 68 -6.74 8.51 3.39
N GLN A 69 -7.96 9.06 3.39
CA GLN A 69 -9.15 8.38 2.89
C GLN A 69 -9.42 8.65 1.40
N SER A 70 -8.47 9.28 0.69
CA SER A 70 -8.54 9.45 -0.77
C SER A 70 -7.99 8.21 -1.48
N LYS A 71 -8.20 8.11 -2.80
CA LYS A 71 -7.57 7.06 -3.63
C LYS A 71 -6.05 7.02 -3.42
N ALA A 72 -5.38 8.17 -3.46
CA ALA A 72 -3.94 8.26 -3.26
C ALA A 72 -3.51 7.85 -1.84
N GLY A 73 -4.32 8.21 -0.83
CA GLY A 73 -4.10 7.83 0.57
C GLY A 73 -4.18 6.31 0.78
N VAL A 74 -5.27 5.71 0.32
CA VAL A 74 -5.48 4.25 0.39
C VAL A 74 -4.40 3.51 -0.39
N GLU A 75 -4.04 3.99 -1.59
CA GLU A 75 -2.97 3.38 -2.39
C GLU A 75 -1.61 3.40 -1.67
N ALA A 76 -1.25 4.55 -1.08
CA ALA A 76 0.02 4.69 -0.35
C ALA A 76 0.05 3.81 0.91
N LEU A 77 -1.07 3.75 1.65
CA LEU A 77 -1.20 2.89 2.82
C LEU A 77 -1.18 1.41 2.46
N LEU A 78 -1.81 1.02 1.34
CA LEU A 78 -1.84 -0.37 0.88
C LEU A 78 -0.44 -0.86 0.51
N LYS A 79 0.33 -0.04 -0.23
CA LYS A 79 1.75 -0.30 -0.52
C LYS A 79 2.56 -0.46 0.77
N ALA A 80 2.37 0.43 1.73
CA ALA A 80 3.12 0.38 2.98
C ALA A 80 2.75 -0.85 3.82
N ALA A 81 1.46 -1.18 3.94
CA ALA A 81 0.98 -2.32 4.68
C ALA A 81 1.46 -3.64 4.07
N GLU A 82 1.48 -3.75 2.73
CA GLU A 82 2.02 -4.90 2.02
C GLU A 82 3.52 -5.11 2.28
N ILE A 83 4.31 -4.03 2.40
CA ILE A 83 5.74 -4.13 2.71
C ILE A 83 5.98 -4.63 4.13
N VAL A 84 5.24 -4.11 5.12
CA VAL A 84 5.52 -4.38 6.54
C VAL A 84 4.81 -5.62 7.07
N SER A 85 3.64 -5.96 6.54
CA SER A 85 2.82 -7.09 6.99
C SER A 85 1.87 -7.55 5.87
N PRO A 86 2.37 -8.27 4.85
CA PRO A 86 1.55 -8.74 3.72
C PRO A 86 0.39 -9.63 4.17
N GLU A 87 0.63 -10.58 5.06
CA GLU A 87 -0.38 -11.54 5.53
C GLU A 87 -1.56 -10.84 6.24
N GLU A 88 -1.27 -9.85 7.09
CA GLU A 88 -2.31 -9.07 7.76
C GLU A 88 -3.07 -8.18 6.77
N THR A 89 -2.37 -7.61 5.79
CA THR A 89 -2.96 -6.82 4.72
C THR A 89 -3.96 -7.67 3.91
N TYR A 90 -3.58 -8.88 3.51
CA TYR A 90 -4.48 -9.80 2.81
C TYR A 90 -5.68 -10.21 3.66
N ARG A 91 -5.48 -10.44 4.96
CA ARG A 91 -6.58 -10.73 5.89
C ARG A 91 -7.60 -9.59 5.91
N VAL A 92 -7.15 -8.35 6.06
CA VAL A 92 -8.04 -7.17 6.06
C VAL A 92 -8.81 -7.04 4.74
N LEU A 93 -8.14 -7.24 3.60
CA LEU A 93 -8.80 -7.20 2.29
C LEU A 93 -9.89 -8.28 2.18
N SER A 94 -9.60 -9.50 2.62
CA SER A 94 -10.57 -10.60 2.62
C SER A 94 -11.77 -10.34 3.53
N GLU A 95 -11.54 -9.81 4.74
CA GLU A 95 -12.59 -9.42 5.70
C GLU A 95 -13.52 -8.33 5.15
N LEU A 96 -12.98 -7.39 4.36
CA LEU A 96 -13.75 -6.33 3.70
C LEU A 96 -14.39 -6.78 2.37
N GLY A 97 -14.27 -8.06 2.00
CA GLY A 97 -14.83 -8.60 0.76
C GLY A 97 -14.03 -8.24 -0.50
N LEU A 98 -12.83 -7.66 -0.35
CA LEU A 98 -11.95 -7.21 -1.43
C LEU A 98 -11.06 -8.34 -1.99
N LYS A 99 -11.62 -9.54 -2.16
CA LYS A 99 -10.87 -10.72 -2.63
C LYS A 99 -10.19 -10.51 -3.98
N LYS A 100 -10.79 -9.72 -4.88
CA LYS A 100 -10.16 -9.37 -6.17
C LYS A 100 -8.89 -8.53 -6.01
N VAL A 101 -8.93 -7.58 -5.08
CA VAL A 101 -7.79 -6.71 -4.72
C VAL A 101 -6.67 -7.57 -4.12
N GLU A 102 -7.01 -8.45 -3.18
CA GLU A 102 -6.07 -9.42 -2.59
C GLU A 102 -5.40 -10.30 -3.66
N MET A 103 -6.20 -10.89 -4.57
CA MET A 103 -5.68 -11.73 -5.64
C MET A 103 -4.79 -10.97 -6.62
N ALA A 104 -5.11 -9.70 -6.89
CA ALA A 104 -4.32 -8.85 -7.78
C ALA A 104 -2.97 -8.48 -7.15
N LEU A 105 -2.94 -8.16 -5.85
CA LEU A 105 -1.71 -7.90 -5.10
C LEU A 105 -0.80 -9.13 -5.07
N ARG A 106 -1.35 -10.31 -4.75
CA ARG A 106 -0.56 -11.56 -4.73
C ARG A 106 0.04 -11.97 -6.09
N LYS A 107 -0.50 -11.42 -7.19
CA LYS A 107 -0.01 -11.66 -8.55
C LYS A 107 0.93 -10.56 -9.05
N ALA A 108 1.05 -9.45 -8.33
CA ALA A 108 2.04 -8.44 -8.65
C ALA A 108 3.44 -9.07 -8.46
N PRO A 109 4.31 -9.03 -9.48
CA PRO A 109 5.63 -9.67 -9.46
C PRO A 109 6.62 -8.99 -8.53
#